data_AF-A0AAQ3RKU0-F1
#
_entry.id   AF-A0AAQ3RKU0-F1
#
_cell.length_a   1.000
_cell.length_b   1.000
_cell.length_c   1.000
_cell.angle_alpha   90.00
_cell.angle_beta   90.00
_cell.angle_gamma   90.00
#
_symmetry.space_group_name_H-M   'P 1'
#
loop_
_entity.id
_entity.type
_entity.pdbx_description
1 polymer ?
#
loop_
_entity_poly.entity_id
_entity_poly.type
_entity_poly.pdbx_seq_one_letter_code
_entity_poly.pdbx_strand_id
1 'polypeptide(L)'
;MCLFSLLHLLDGMSWVWALMTLLDPKLSLANLIYIGYKGNPAAALHVTRKRSLNRKKQTTERNVFQCYVFGSKLAGKSALLYSLLGRPFSNNYVPTTVEQYAANVIELKGVRMVTRKILILREIPEERLPELLSNQDFLAACDVAVFVYDSSDEYSWKKSRDLLEKVVKHGELTGYRTPCLVIAAKDDLSPLPRAVLDSFKVTQELGIKAPVHVSMKLGDSSNVYNKIINAAENPHLSIPETEISRRKKQHHQFHRSLIFALVGAAMAVAGLTACRVRAAKKNATTA
;
A
#
# COMPACT_ATOMS: atom_id res chain seq x y z
N MET A 1 -2.77 -11.84 2.19
CA MET A 1 -1.53 -12.57 2.53
C MET A 1 -0.87 -12.02 3.79
N CYS A 2 -0.37 -12.92 4.64
CA CYS A 2 0.47 -12.57 5.78
C CYS A 2 1.91 -12.53 5.28
N LEU A 3 2.54 -11.35 5.29
CA LEU A 3 3.98 -11.28 5.05
C LEU A 3 4.67 -11.89 6.26
N PHE A 4 5.54 -12.85 6.02
CA PHE A 4 6.35 -13.48 7.05
C PHE A 4 7.53 -12.57 7.38
N SER A 5 7.75 -12.29 8.66
CA SER A 5 8.97 -11.62 9.13
C SER A 5 9.83 -12.66 9.83
N LEU A 6 11.04 -12.90 9.32
CA LEU A 6 12.07 -13.70 9.98
C LEU A 6 12.76 -12.81 11.01
N LEU A 7 12.44 -12.99 12.29
CA LEU A 7 13.17 -12.37 13.39
C LEU A 7 14.47 -13.15 13.60
N HIS A 8 15.60 -12.45 13.52
CA HIS A 8 16.94 -12.89 13.99
C HIS A 8 17.71 -13.95 13.18
N LEU A 9 17.89 -13.74 11.87
CA LEU A 9 19.04 -14.35 11.18
C LEU A 9 19.90 -13.29 10.49
N LEU A 10 21.15 -13.19 10.98
CA LEU A 10 22.31 -12.53 10.35
C LEU A 10 22.06 -11.09 9.89
N ASP A 11 22.58 -10.13 10.66
CA ASP A 11 22.45 -8.68 10.45
C ASP A 11 22.87 -8.16 9.05
N GLY A 12 23.45 -9.00 8.19
CA GLY A 12 23.83 -8.67 6.81
C GLY A 12 22.91 -9.16 5.67
N MET A 13 21.97 -10.10 5.88
CA MET A 13 21.18 -10.73 4.80
C MET A 13 19.67 -10.87 5.08
N SER A 14 19.14 -10.09 6.01
CA SER A 14 17.73 -10.14 6.42
C SER A 14 16.73 -9.94 5.27
N TRP A 15 17.08 -9.13 4.27
CA TRP A 15 16.23 -8.88 3.09
C TRP A 15 16.17 -10.07 2.12
N VAL A 16 17.22 -10.90 2.03
CA VAL A 16 17.24 -12.12 1.19
C VAL A 16 16.21 -13.12 1.72
N TRP A 17 16.24 -13.36 3.03
CA TRP A 17 15.30 -14.23 3.72
C TRP A 17 13.87 -13.70 3.66
N ALA A 18 13.68 -12.39 3.83
CA ALA A 18 12.37 -11.78 3.67
C ALA A 18 11.81 -11.98 2.25
N LEU A 19 12.64 -11.83 1.21
CA LEU A 19 12.25 -12.08 -0.18
C LEU A 19 11.93 -13.55 -0.43
N MET A 20 12.81 -14.49 -0.02
CA MET A 20 12.55 -15.93 -0.18
C MET A 20 11.24 -16.34 0.48
N THR A 21 10.99 -15.86 1.70
CA THR A 21 9.78 -16.22 2.45
C THR A 21 8.52 -15.59 1.87
N LEU A 22 8.65 -14.42 1.24
CA LEU A 22 7.54 -13.78 0.51
C LEU A 22 7.14 -14.58 -0.73
N LEU A 23 8.14 -15.08 -1.47
CA LEU A 23 7.94 -15.82 -2.72
C LEU A 23 7.48 -17.26 -2.45
N ASP A 24 8.18 -17.97 -1.56
CA ASP A 24 7.84 -19.33 -1.16
C ASP A 24 8.21 -19.57 0.32
N PRO A 25 7.24 -19.45 1.24
CA PRO A 25 7.49 -19.67 2.66
C PRO A 25 7.86 -21.12 2.98
N LYS A 26 7.43 -22.10 2.18
CA LYS A 26 7.76 -23.51 2.41
C LYS A 26 9.21 -23.79 2.03
N LEU A 27 9.63 -23.30 0.87
CA LEU A 27 11.03 -23.42 0.44
C LEU A 27 11.96 -22.64 1.35
N SER A 28 11.57 -21.45 1.80
CA SER A 28 12.33 -20.68 2.80
C SER A 28 12.55 -21.47 4.10
N LEU A 29 11.50 -22.13 4.60
CA LEU A 29 11.60 -22.99 5.79
C LEU A 29 12.50 -24.20 5.55
N ALA A 30 12.41 -24.84 4.39
CA ALA A 30 13.27 -25.96 4.03
C ALA A 30 14.75 -25.54 3.95
N ASN A 31 15.04 -24.38 3.34
CA ASN A 31 16.38 -23.80 3.28
C ASN A 31 16.91 -23.48 4.68
N LEU A 32 16.07 -22.99 5.58
CA LEU A 32 16.42 -22.72 6.98
C LEU A 32 16.87 -24.01 7.71
N ILE A 33 16.15 -25.11 7.51
CA ILE A 33 16.50 -26.43 8.05
C ILE A 33 17.81 -26.93 7.43
N TYR A 34 17.97 -26.78 6.11
CA TYR A 34 19.13 -27.24 5.36
C TYR A 34 20.44 -26.58 5.83
N ILE A 35 20.42 -25.28 6.15
CA ILE A 35 21.60 -24.56 6.66
C ILE A 35 21.88 -24.84 8.16
N GLY A 36 21.15 -25.77 8.77
CA GLY A 36 21.38 -26.19 10.15
C GLY A 36 20.89 -25.18 11.20
N TYR A 37 19.79 -24.47 10.94
CA TYR A 37 19.19 -23.59 11.95
C TYR A 37 18.87 -24.36 13.24
N LYS A 38 19.50 -23.93 14.34
CA LYS A 38 19.44 -24.62 15.64
C LYS A 38 18.15 -24.36 16.42
N GLY A 39 17.35 -23.37 16.02
CA GLY A 39 16.08 -23.06 16.65
C GLY A 39 14.92 -23.87 16.07
N ASN A 40 13.72 -23.70 16.63
CA ASN A 40 12.50 -24.26 16.03
C ASN A 40 12.20 -23.54 14.70
N PRO A 41 12.25 -24.22 13.54
CA PRO A 41 12.01 -23.59 12.24
C PRO A 41 10.61 -22.96 12.14
N ALA A 42 9.60 -23.55 12.78
CA ALA A 42 8.25 -23.00 12.79
C ALA A 42 8.15 -21.68 13.56
N ALA A 43 9.02 -21.47 14.56
CA ALA A 43 9.11 -20.22 15.31
C ALA A 43 9.90 -19.13 14.56
N ALA A 44 10.70 -19.49 13.56
CA ALA A 44 11.44 -18.54 12.73
C ALA A 44 10.52 -17.74 11.80
N LEU A 45 9.37 -18.31 11.41
CA LEU A 45 8.40 -17.67 10.53
C LEU A 45 7.24 -17.03 11.32
N HIS A 46 7.23 -15.70 11.40
CA HIS A 46 6.12 -14.99 12.04
C HIS A 46 5.00 -14.65 11.05
N VAL A 47 3.81 -15.22 11.25
CA VAL A 47 2.60 -14.89 10.48
C VAL A 47 2.03 -13.55 10.95
N THR A 48 2.18 -12.50 10.12
CA THR A 48 1.62 -11.19 10.46
C THR A 48 0.10 -11.16 10.45
N ARG A 49 -0.49 -10.30 11.29
CA ARG A 49 -1.95 -10.10 11.37
C ARG A 49 -2.56 -9.68 10.02
N LYS A 50 -3.86 -10.00 9.82
CA LYS A 50 -4.65 -9.59 8.65
C LYS A 50 -4.61 -8.06 8.44
N ARG A 51 -4.32 -7.62 7.21
CA ARG A 51 -4.23 -6.19 6.83
C ARG A 51 -5.49 -5.39 7.16
N SER A 52 -6.68 -5.98 7.01
CA SER A 52 -7.95 -5.31 7.30
C SER A 52 -8.05 -4.85 8.76
N LEU A 53 -7.46 -5.59 9.70
CA LEU A 53 -7.43 -5.22 11.11
C LEU A 53 -6.43 -4.10 11.40
N ASN A 54 -5.26 -4.14 10.77
CA ASN A 54 -4.26 -3.06 10.86
C ASN A 54 -4.79 -1.75 10.29
N ARG A 55 -5.52 -1.80 9.17
CA ARG A 55 -6.18 -0.64 8.56
C ARG A 55 -7.24 -0.02 9.47
N LYS A 56 -8.05 -0.84 10.14
CA LYS A 56 -9.06 -0.34 11.10
C LYS A 56 -8.43 0.35 12.31
N LYS A 57 -7.29 -0.17 12.79
CA LYS A 57 -6.56 0.42 13.92
C LYS A 57 -5.60 1.55 13.52
N GLN A 58 -5.34 1.73 12.23
CA GLN A 58 -4.32 2.64 11.70
C GLN A 58 -2.92 2.41 12.29
N THR A 59 -2.62 1.17 12.65
CA THR A 59 -1.32 0.77 13.23
C THR A 59 -0.82 -0.49 12.53
N THR A 60 0.48 -0.55 12.25
CA THR A 60 1.13 -1.76 11.72
C THR A 60 2.41 -2.06 12.48
N GLU A 61 2.57 -3.31 12.89
CA GLU A 61 3.81 -3.83 13.49
C GLU A 61 4.70 -4.51 12.43
N ARG A 62 4.30 -4.46 11.15
CA ARG A 62 5.03 -5.10 10.06
C ARG A 62 6.36 -4.37 9.81
N ASN A 63 7.39 -5.15 9.54
CA ASN A 63 8.72 -4.67 9.18
C ASN A 63 9.11 -5.00 7.74
N VAL A 64 8.29 -5.78 7.03
CA VAL A 64 8.49 -6.10 5.61
C VAL A 64 7.29 -5.56 4.84
N PHE A 65 7.56 -4.84 3.75
CA PHE A 65 6.54 -4.27 2.86
C PHE A 65 6.83 -4.63 1.42
N GLN A 66 5.81 -5.13 0.71
CA GLN A 66 5.90 -5.41 -0.72
C GLN A 66 5.25 -4.28 -1.53
N CYS A 67 6.02 -3.73 -2.46
CA CYS A 67 5.61 -2.68 -3.38
C CYS A 67 5.56 -3.22 -4.81
N TYR A 68 4.40 -3.10 -5.47
CA TYR A 68 4.31 -3.42 -6.90
C TYR A 68 4.61 -2.17 -7.73
N VAL A 69 5.48 -2.30 -8.72
CA VAL A 69 5.93 -1.20 -9.57
C VAL A 69 5.35 -1.39 -10.97
N PHE A 70 4.44 -0.50 -11.34
CA PHE A 70 3.74 -0.46 -12.64
C PHE A 70 4.21 0.75 -13.45
N GLY A 71 4.00 0.71 -14.76
CA GLY A 71 4.39 1.78 -15.68
C GLY A 71 4.67 1.25 -17.08
N SER A 72 4.71 2.14 -18.07
CA SER A 72 5.02 1.77 -19.46
C SER A 72 6.43 1.21 -19.62
N LYS A 73 6.71 0.59 -20.77
CA LYS A 73 8.10 0.37 -21.21
C LYS A 73 8.87 1.69 -21.17
N LEU A 74 10.16 1.62 -20.84
CA LEU A 74 11.09 2.77 -20.74
C LEU A 74 10.74 3.84 -19.68
N ALA A 75 9.70 3.67 -18.85
CA ALA A 75 9.33 4.64 -17.81
C ALA A 75 10.36 4.81 -16.68
N GLY A 76 11.40 3.96 -16.60
CA GLY A 76 12.40 4.00 -15.53
C GLY A 76 12.12 3.07 -14.34
N LYS A 77 11.20 2.10 -14.47
CA LYS A 77 10.88 1.10 -13.43
C LYS A 77 12.12 0.33 -12.96
N SER A 78 12.90 -0.25 -13.87
CA SER A 78 14.06 -1.06 -13.51
C SER A 78 15.17 -0.21 -12.90
N ALA A 79 15.30 1.06 -13.31
CA ALA A 79 16.23 2.00 -12.69
C ALA A 79 15.87 2.26 -11.21
N LEU A 80 14.58 2.33 -10.88
CA LEU A 80 14.10 2.41 -9.49
C LEU A 80 14.47 1.14 -8.70
N LEU A 81 14.34 -0.05 -9.30
CA LEU A 81 14.76 -1.30 -8.66
C LEU A 81 16.28 -1.35 -8.43
N TYR A 82 17.07 -1.01 -9.44
CA TYR A 82 18.53 -1.04 -9.34
C TYR A 82 19.10 0.00 -8.38
N SER A 83 18.48 1.19 -8.33
CA SER A 83 18.82 2.21 -7.36
C SER A 83 18.58 1.73 -5.92
N LEU A 84 17.51 0.98 -5.65
CA LEU A 84 17.27 0.40 -4.33
C LEU A 84 18.41 -0.53 -3.89
N LEU A 85 19.03 -1.22 -4.84
CA LEU A 85 20.17 -2.12 -4.60
C LEU A 85 21.52 -1.37 -4.53
N GLY A 86 21.53 -0.04 -4.63
CA GLY A 86 22.76 0.76 -4.67
C GLY A 86 23.57 0.58 -5.95
N ARG A 87 22.97 0.05 -7.03
CA ARG A 87 23.65 -0.10 -8.32
C ARG A 87 23.75 1.26 -9.03
N PRO A 88 24.87 1.55 -9.70
CA PRO A 88 24.99 2.78 -10.48
C PRO A 88 23.96 2.79 -11.62
N PHE A 89 23.52 3.99 -11.98
CA PHE A 89 22.61 4.17 -13.11
C PHE A 89 23.27 3.69 -14.42
N SER A 90 22.46 3.08 -15.30
CA SER A 90 22.90 2.64 -16.62
C SER A 90 21.89 3.09 -17.68
N ASN A 91 22.40 3.60 -18.80
CA ASN A 91 21.59 3.95 -19.97
C ASN A 91 21.14 2.73 -20.78
N ASN A 92 21.67 1.54 -20.49
CA ASN A 92 21.36 0.34 -21.25
C ASN A 92 19.95 -0.14 -20.93
N TYR A 93 19.08 -0.08 -21.93
CA TYR A 93 17.73 -0.61 -21.80
C TYR A 93 17.71 -2.12 -22.03
N VAL A 94 17.22 -2.85 -21.02
CA VAL A 94 16.91 -4.28 -21.13
C VAL A 94 15.39 -4.40 -20.97
N PRO A 95 14.66 -4.91 -21.98
CA PRO A 95 13.23 -5.11 -21.86
C PRO A 95 12.87 -6.07 -20.71
N THR A 96 11.97 -5.63 -19.84
CA THR A 96 11.43 -6.45 -18.75
C THR A 96 10.40 -7.44 -19.31
N THR A 97 10.81 -8.67 -19.61
CA THR A 97 9.94 -9.74 -20.12
C THR A 97 9.34 -10.60 -19.00
N VAL A 98 9.99 -10.60 -17.84
CA VAL A 98 9.62 -11.36 -16.64
C VAL A 98 9.57 -10.42 -15.44
N GLU A 99 8.82 -10.80 -14.41
CA GLU A 99 8.81 -10.04 -13.16
C GLU A 99 10.20 -9.98 -12.54
N GLN A 100 10.58 -8.82 -12.03
CA GLN A 100 11.86 -8.61 -11.36
C GLN A 100 11.63 -8.17 -9.92
N TYR A 101 12.55 -8.57 -9.04
CA TYR A 101 12.48 -8.26 -7.62
C TYR A 101 13.75 -7.54 -7.16
N ALA A 102 13.57 -6.54 -6.31
CA ALA A 102 14.65 -5.91 -5.58
C ALA A 102 14.23 -5.77 -4.12
N ALA A 103 15.07 -6.20 -3.19
CA ALA A 103 14.79 -6.13 -1.76
C ALA A 103 15.97 -5.48 -1.05
N ASN A 104 15.70 -4.51 -0.17
CA ASN A 104 16.73 -3.90 0.66
C ASN A 104 16.12 -3.35 1.96
N VAL A 105 16.99 -3.06 2.92
CA VAL A 105 16.65 -2.37 4.17
C VAL A 105 16.65 -0.86 3.92
N ILE A 106 15.57 -0.20 4.34
CA ILE A 106 15.43 1.25 4.33
C ILE A 106 15.45 1.76 5.77
N GLU A 107 16.30 2.76 6.02
CA GLU A 107 16.36 3.45 7.29
C GLU A 107 15.46 4.68 7.27
N LEU A 108 14.34 4.61 8.01
CA LEU A 108 13.46 5.74 8.21
C LEU A 108 13.99 6.56 9.39
N LYS A 109 14.50 7.76 9.09
CA LYS A 109 14.94 8.72 10.11
C LYS A 109 13.71 9.47 10.65
N GLY A 110 13.20 9.03 11.80
CA GLY A 110 12.21 9.77 12.57
C GLY A 110 12.84 10.87 13.42
N VAL A 111 12.00 11.71 14.02
CA VAL A 111 12.45 12.83 14.89
C VAL A 111 13.20 12.33 16.14
N ARG A 112 12.87 11.14 16.63
CA ARG A 112 13.41 10.59 17.89
C ARG A 112 14.03 9.19 17.78
N MET A 113 13.79 8.48 16.68
CA MET A 113 14.25 7.11 16.50
C MET A 113 14.46 6.82 15.02
N VAL A 114 15.51 6.06 14.71
CA VAL A 114 15.72 5.46 13.39
C VAL A 114 15.05 4.09 13.39
N THR A 115 14.11 3.87 12.49
CA THR A 115 13.46 2.56 12.31
C THR A 115 13.90 1.94 10.99
N ARG A 116 14.26 0.66 11.02
CA ARG A 116 14.65 -0.10 9.82
C ARG A 116 13.48 -0.93 9.32
N LYS A 117 13.18 -0.84 8.03
CA LYS A 117 12.12 -1.60 7.37
C LYS A 117 12.68 -2.26 6.10
N ILE A 118 12.21 -3.46 5.78
CA ILE A 118 12.56 -4.15 4.53
C ILE A 118 11.53 -3.77 3.47
N LEU A 119 12.00 -3.19 2.38
CA LEU A 119 11.19 -2.89 1.21
C LEU A 119 11.50 -3.89 0.11
N ILE A 120 10.46 -4.51 -0.45
CA ILE A 120 10.56 -5.45 -1.56
C ILE A 120 9.80 -4.86 -2.75
N LEU A 121 10.52 -4.42 -3.77
CA LEU A 121 9.95 -3.97 -5.04
C LEU A 121 9.75 -5.19 -5.95
N ARG A 122 8.57 -5.27 -6.56
CA ARG A 122 8.22 -6.21 -7.62
C ARG A 122 7.86 -5.42 -8.87
N GLU A 123 8.73 -5.43 -9.87
CA GLU A 123 8.43 -4.83 -11.17
C GLU A 123 7.46 -5.72 -11.95
N ILE A 124 6.33 -5.14 -12.37
CA ILE A 124 5.31 -5.82 -13.17
C ILE A 124 5.46 -5.38 -14.63
N PRO A 125 5.76 -6.30 -15.56
CA PRO A 125 5.75 -6.01 -16.99
C PRO A 125 4.36 -5.56 -17.45
N GLU A 126 4.30 -4.53 -18.31
CA GLU A 126 3.04 -3.98 -18.83
C GLU A 126 2.16 -5.07 -19.47
N GLU A 127 2.78 -5.96 -20.26
CA GLU A 127 2.10 -7.02 -21.01
C GLU A 127 1.52 -8.13 -20.13
N ARG A 128 2.09 -8.34 -18.93
CA ARG A 128 1.65 -9.40 -18.01
C ARG A 128 0.53 -8.96 -17.08
N LEU A 129 0.22 -7.67 -16.99
CA LEU A 129 -0.81 -7.18 -16.07
C LEU A 129 -2.18 -7.85 -16.29
N PRO A 130 -2.70 -8.02 -17.53
CA PRO A 130 -4.00 -8.66 -17.74
C PRO A 130 -4.05 -10.09 -17.19
N GLU A 131 -3.00 -10.88 -17.43
CA GLU A 131 -2.87 -12.24 -16.90
C GLU A 131 -2.81 -12.23 -15.37
N LEU A 132 -2.03 -11.32 -14.78
CA LEU A 132 -1.89 -11.23 -13.32
C LEU A 132 -3.19 -10.80 -12.63
N LEU A 133 -3.95 -9.89 -13.24
CA LEU A 133 -5.26 -9.45 -12.72
C LEU A 133 -6.36 -10.51 -12.88
N SER A 134 -6.13 -11.60 -13.62
CA SER A 134 -7.05 -12.75 -13.62
C SER A 134 -7.09 -13.44 -12.24
N ASN A 135 -5.98 -13.37 -11.49
CA ASN A 135 -5.90 -13.87 -10.14
C ASN A 135 -6.48 -12.83 -9.16
N GLN A 136 -7.60 -13.18 -8.52
CA GLN A 136 -8.30 -12.32 -7.54
C GLN A 136 -7.44 -11.98 -6.31
N ASP A 137 -6.44 -12.82 -5.98
CA ASP A 137 -5.54 -12.61 -4.86
C ASP A 137 -4.24 -11.89 -5.24
N PHE A 138 -4.08 -11.45 -6.50
CA PHE A 138 -2.85 -10.80 -6.97
C PHE A 138 -2.43 -9.60 -6.10
N LEU A 139 -3.39 -8.75 -5.71
CA LEU A 139 -3.16 -7.59 -4.84
C LEU A 139 -3.11 -7.95 -3.35
N ALA A 140 -3.43 -9.19 -2.96
CA ALA A 140 -3.48 -9.61 -1.57
C ALA A 140 -2.12 -9.55 -0.85
N ALA A 141 -1.02 -9.58 -1.62
CA ALA A 141 0.36 -9.44 -1.16
C ALA A 141 0.93 -8.02 -1.36
N CYS A 142 0.26 -7.14 -2.11
CA CYS A 142 0.72 -5.78 -2.39
C CYS A 142 0.39 -4.82 -1.22
N ASP A 143 1.40 -4.33 -0.50
CA ASP A 143 1.20 -3.34 0.57
C ASP A 143 1.04 -1.92 0.01
N VAL A 144 1.67 -1.62 -1.13
CA VAL A 144 1.59 -0.34 -1.85
C VAL A 144 1.85 -0.56 -3.34
N ALA A 145 1.10 0.13 -4.19
CA ALA A 145 1.27 0.12 -5.64
C ALA A 145 1.86 1.46 -6.09
N VAL A 146 2.88 1.41 -6.94
CA VAL A 146 3.56 2.58 -7.47
C VAL A 146 3.40 2.60 -8.99
N PHE A 147 3.01 3.75 -9.53
CA PHE A 147 2.83 3.98 -10.97
C PHE A 147 3.90 4.95 -11.45
N VAL A 148 4.87 4.43 -12.19
CA VAL A 148 6.02 5.17 -12.69
C VAL A 148 5.74 5.57 -14.14
N TYR A 149 5.88 6.85 -14.44
CA TYR A 149 5.86 7.36 -15.80
C TYR A 149 7.07 8.26 -16.04
N ASP A 150 7.50 8.36 -17.29
CA ASP A 150 8.53 9.31 -17.71
C ASP A 150 7.90 10.70 -17.85
N SER A 151 8.40 11.68 -17.10
CA SER A 151 7.87 13.05 -17.10
C SER A 151 8.00 13.75 -18.45
N SER A 152 8.93 13.29 -19.30
CA SER A 152 9.19 13.80 -20.65
C SER A 152 8.38 13.09 -21.74
N ASP A 153 7.55 12.09 -21.39
CA ASP A 153 6.75 11.31 -22.35
C ASP A 153 5.26 11.24 -21.98
N GLU A 154 4.41 11.86 -22.80
CA GLU A 154 2.96 11.86 -22.64
C GLU A 154 2.35 10.45 -22.77
N TYR A 155 2.92 9.60 -23.62
CA TYR A 155 2.47 8.22 -23.77
C TYR A 155 2.69 7.41 -22.48
N SER A 156 3.87 7.57 -21.87
CA SER A 156 4.19 6.95 -20.59
C SER A 156 3.18 7.32 -19.49
N TRP A 157 2.76 8.59 -19.44
CA TRP A 157 1.72 9.03 -18.51
C TRP A 157 0.37 8.38 -18.81
N LYS A 158 -0.12 8.44 -20.05
CA LYS A 158 -1.40 7.85 -20.46
C LYS A 158 -1.49 6.36 -20.10
N LYS A 159 -0.39 5.63 -20.33
CA LYS A 159 -0.28 4.22 -19.96
C LYS A 159 -0.31 4.01 -18.45
N SER A 160 0.45 4.78 -17.70
CA SER A 160 0.48 4.67 -16.24
C SER A 160 -0.89 4.97 -15.60
N ARG A 161 -1.66 5.90 -16.17
CA ARG A 161 -3.05 6.18 -15.79
C ARG A 161 -3.96 4.97 -16.03
N ASP A 162 -3.90 4.35 -17.22
CA ASP A 162 -4.68 3.15 -17.54
C ASP A 162 -4.34 1.98 -16.58
N LEU A 163 -3.07 1.79 -16.26
CA LEU A 163 -2.64 0.78 -15.28
C LEU A 163 -3.19 1.10 -13.86
N LEU A 164 -3.17 2.37 -13.45
CA LEU A 164 -3.74 2.83 -12.18
C LEU A 164 -5.23 2.52 -12.09
N GLU A 165 -5.99 2.88 -13.12
CA GLU A 165 -7.43 2.60 -13.19
C GLU A 165 -7.73 1.10 -13.09
N LYS A 166 -6.98 0.25 -13.81
CA LYS A 166 -7.12 -1.21 -13.75
C LYS A 166 -6.84 -1.78 -12.36
N VAL A 167 -5.75 -1.35 -11.72
CA VAL A 167 -5.38 -1.81 -10.37
C VAL A 167 -6.40 -1.35 -9.33
N VAL A 168 -6.86 -0.11 -9.41
CA VAL A 168 -7.88 0.44 -8.51
C VAL A 168 -9.18 -0.35 -8.66
N LYS A 169 -9.68 -0.53 -9.90
CA LYS A 169 -10.90 -1.30 -10.18
C LYS A 169 -10.80 -2.73 -9.65
N HIS A 170 -9.68 -3.41 -9.90
CA HIS A 170 -9.47 -4.77 -9.40
C HIS A 170 -9.44 -4.83 -7.86
N GLY A 171 -8.79 -3.86 -7.20
CA GLY A 171 -8.79 -3.75 -5.73
C GLY A 171 -10.16 -3.48 -5.13
N GLU A 172 -11.06 -2.81 -5.86
CA GLU A 172 -12.45 -2.61 -5.44
C GLU A 172 -13.30 -3.87 -5.57
N LEU A 173 -13.10 -4.64 -6.64
CA LEU A 173 -13.82 -5.89 -6.89
C LEU A 173 -13.42 -6.98 -5.89
N THR A 174 -12.12 -7.13 -5.62
CA THR A 174 -11.57 -8.16 -4.73
C THR A 174 -11.61 -7.78 -3.25
N GLY A 175 -11.78 -6.49 -2.94
CA GLY A 175 -11.65 -5.94 -1.59
C GLY A 175 -10.19 -5.68 -1.17
N TYR A 176 -9.20 -6.04 -1.99
CA TYR A 176 -7.78 -5.71 -1.78
C TYR A 176 -7.46 -4.29 -2.28
N ARG A 177 -8.11 -3.28 -1.70
CA ARG A 177 -7.79 -1.88 -2.05
C ARG A 177 -6.36 -1.56 -1.63
N THR A 178 -5.51 -1.18 -2.56
CA THR A 178 -4.08 -0.96 -2.31
C THR A 178 -3.79 0.54 -2.30
N PRO A 179 -2.98 1.05 -1.35
CA PRO A 179 -2.44 2.40 -1.43
C PRO A 179 -1.68 2.62 -2.73
N CYS A 180 -1.85 3.77 -3.36
CA CYS A 180 -1.23 4.11 -4.63
C CYS A 180 -0.35 5.35 -4.49
N LEU A 181 0.80 5.34 -5.17
CA LEU A 181 1.66 6.50 -5.38
C LEU A 181 1.97 6.63 -6.87
N VAL A 182 2.08 7.87 -7.35
CA VAL A 182 2.52 8.18 -8.70
C VAL A 182 3.94 8.73 -8.64
N ILE A 183 4.82 8.26 -9.52
CA ILE A 183 6.20 8.72 -9.64
C ILE A 183 6.41 9.28 -11.04
N ALA A 184 6.80 10.56 -11.09
CA ALA A 184 7.30 11.22 -12.28
C ALA A 184 8.82 10.99 -12.36
N ALA A 185 9.22 10.01 -13.15
CA ALA A 185 10.62 9.61 -13.31
C ALA A 185 11.32 10.42 -14.41
N LYS A 186 12.65 10.32 -14.43
CA LYS A 186 13.55 11.02 -15.37
C LYS A 186 13.44 12.54 -15.29
N ASP A 187 13.34 13.06 -14.07
CA ASP A 187 13.27 14.49 -13.79
C ASP A 187 14.55 15.27 -14.22
N ASP A 188 15.60 14.56 -14.65
CA ASP A 188 16.77 15.13 -15.31
C ASP A 188 16.51 15.55 -16.77
N LEU A 189 15.40 15.10 -17.36
CA LEU A 189 14.93 15.50 -18.68
C LEU A 189 13.91 16.64 -18.55
N SER A 190 13.76 17.44 -19.61
CA SER A 190 12.73 18.48 -19.66
C SER A 190 11.33 17.86 -19.59
N PRO A 191 10.54 18.11 -18.53
CA PRO A 191 9.24 17.50 -18.39
C PRO A 191 8.23 18.11 -19.36
N LEU A 192 7.27 17.32 -19.83
CA LEU A 192 6.14 17.81 -20.60
C LEU A 192 5.11 18.43 -19.64
N PRO A 193 4.81 19.75 -19.75
CA PRO A 193 3.92 20.43 -18.80
C PRO A 193 2.53 19.79 -18.69
N ARG A 194 2.02 19.26 -19.80
CA ARG A 194 0.71 18.56 -19.85
C ARG A 194 0.70 17.29 -19.00
N ALA A 195 1.72 16.43 -19.13
CA ALA A 195 1.79 15.19 -18.37
C ALA A 195 1.91 15.46 -16.86
N VAL A 196 2.70 16.47 -16.47
CA VAL A 196 2.84 16.88 -15.07
C VAL A 196 1.52 17.46 -14.52
N LEU A 197 0.88 18.36 -15.25
CA LEU A 197 -0.39 18.95 -14.83
C LEU A 197 -1.51 17.90 -14.72
N ASP A 198 -1.62 17.02 -15.70
CA ASP A 198 -2.66 15.99 -15.72
C ASP A 198 -2.46 14.94 -14.63
N SER A 199 -1.20 14.55 -14.36
CA SER A 199 -0.89 13.66 -13.24
C SER A 199 -1.21 14.27 -11.88
N PHE A 200 -0.98 15.57 -11.70
CA PHE A 200 -1.41 16.29 -10.51
C PHE A 200 -2.94 16.31 -10.36
N LYS A 201 -3.68 16.61 -11.43
CA LYS A 201 -5.15 16.60 -11.41
C LYS A 201 -5.71 15.23 -11.05
N VAL A 202 -5.25 14.17 -11.71
CA VAL A 202 -5.73 12.80 -11.46
C VAL A 202 -5.43 12.36 -10.02
N THR A 203 -4.23 12.65 -9.50
CA THR A 203 -3.89 12.31 -8.11
C THR A 203 -4.75 13.07 -7.09
N GLN A 204 -5.04 14.35 -7.37
CA GLN A 204 -5.93 15.16 -6.55
C GLN A 204 -7.37 14.64 -6.57
N GLU A 205 -7.91 14.30 -7.74
CA GLU A 205 -9.26 13.74 -7.91
C GLU A 205 -9.43 12.43 -7.14
N LEU A 206 -8.42 11.56 -7.19
CA LEU A 206 -8.35 10.30 -6.47
C LEU A 206 -8.02 10.45 -4.98
N GLY A 207 -7.73 11.65 -4.48
CA GLY A 207 -7.39 11.90 -3.08
C GLY A 207 -6.10 11.23 -2.62
N ILE A 208 -5.15 10.99 -3.54
CA ILE A 208 -3.82 10.48 -3.22
C ILE A 208 -2.76 11.60 -3.28
N LYS A 209 -1.57 11.33 -2.75
CA LYS A 209 -0.49 12.32 -2.73
C LYS A 209 -0.07 12.70 -4.15
N ALA A 210 0.32 13.97 -4.32
CA ALA A 210 0.86 14.48 -5.57
C ALA A 210 2.04 13.63 -6.10
N PRO A 211 2.27 13.61 -7.42
CA PRO A 211 3.34 12.83 -8.02
C PRO A 211 4.71 13.12 -7.39
N VAL A 212 5.48 12.07 -7.15
CA VAL A 212 6.84 12.18 -6.63
C VAL A 212 7.79 12.29 -7.81
N HIS A 213 8.45 13.45 -7.94
CA HIS A 213 9.47 13.70 -8.96
C HIS A 213 10.80 13.09 -8.54
N VAL A 214 11.41 12.30 -9.43
CA VAL A 214 12.71 11.66 -9.18
C VAL A 214 13.53 11.52 -10.46
N SER A 215 14.85 11.65 -10.32
CA SER A 215 15.81 11.14 -11.31
C SER A 215 16.73 10.10 -10.66
N MET A 216 16.67 8.88 -11.19
CA MET A 216 17.62 7.83 -10.79
C MET A 216 19.03 8.10 -11.32
N LYS A 217 19.18 8.98 -12.32
CA LYS A 217 20.46 9.40 -12.88
C LYS A 217 21.16 10.42 -11.99
N LEU A 218 20.40 11.37 -11.40
CA LEU A 218 20.94 12.38 -10.48
C LEU A 218 21.17 11.86 -9.05
N GLY A 219 20.65 10.68 -8.73
CA GLY A 219 20.84 10.07 -7.41
C GLY A 219 19.81 10.50 -6.36
N ASP A 220 18.74 11.20 -6.73
CA ASP A 220 17.65 11.70 -5.84
C ASP A 220 16.71 10.60 -5.30
N SER A 221 17.21 9.38 -5.16
CA SER A 221 16.43 8.17 -4.84
C SER A 221 16.11 8.01 -3.35
N SER A 222 16.90 8.60 -2.45
CA SER A 222 16.82 8.30 -1.00
C SER A 222 15.47 8.67 -0.38
N ASN A 223 14.76 9.68 -0.91
CA ASN A 223 13.46 10.09 -0.38
C ASN A 223 12.29 9.23 -0.91
N VAL A 224 12.42 8.63 -2.10
CA VAL A 224 11.27 7.93 -2.70
C VAL A 224 10.91 6.65 -1.96
N TYR A 225 11.90 5.87 -1.52
CA TYR A 225 11.66 4.64 -0.75
C TYR A 225 11.01 4.93 0.61
N ASN A 226 11.40 6.04 1.25
CA ASN A 226 10.76 6.50 2.49
C ASN A 226 9.28 6.84 2.25
N LYS A 227 8.96 7.53 1.15
CA LYS A 227 7.58 7.84 0.78
C LYS A 227 6.76 6.58 0.50
N ILE A 228 7.35 5.58 -0.17
CA ILE A 228 6.73 4.28 -0.44
C ILE A 228 6.38 3.57 0.87
N ILE A 229 7.32 3.46 1.80
CA ILE A 229 7.06 2.82 3.10
C ILE A 229 6.03 3.61 3.90
N ASN A 230 6.13 4.93 3.94
CA ASN A 230 5.16 5.77 4.64
C ASN A 230 3.73 5.60 4.11
N ALA A 231 3.56 5.38 2.80
CA ALA A 231 2.25 5.09 2.20
C ALA A 231 1.74 3.68 2.55
N ALA A 232 2.65 2.70 2.65
CA ALA A 232 2.32 1.35 3.10
C ALA A 232 1.94 1.28 4.58
N GLU A 233 2.61 2.07 5.44
CA GLU A 233 2.31 2.18 6.87
C GLU A 233 1.03 2.96 7.15
N ASN A 234 0.74 3.96 6.33
CA ASN A 234 -0.44 4.83 6.46
C ASN A 234 -1.38 4.67 5.25
N PRO A 235 -1.94 3.46 5.02
CA PRO A 235 -2.69 3.17 3.80
C PRO A 235 -3.94 4.05 3.64
N HIS A 236 -4.51 4.52 4.74
CA HIS A 236 -5.71 5.36 4.74
C HIS A 236 -5.50 6.73 4.07
N LEU A 237 -4.26 7.21 3.95
CA LEU A 237 -3.91 8.49 3.31
C LEU A 237 -3.57 8.35 1.83
N SER A 238 -3.52 7.12 1.30
CA SER A 238 -3.01 6.88 -0.05
C SER A 238 -3.82 5.84 -0.82
N ILE A 239 -4.94 5.34 -0.28
CA ILE A 239 -5.88 4.53 -1.06
C ILE A 239 -6.72 5.46 -1.95
N PRO A 240 -6.73 5.25 -3.28
CA PRO A 240 -7.56 6.03 -4.19
C PRO A 240 -9.04 6.02 -3.84
N GLU A 241 -9.65 7.19 -3.85
CA GLU A 241 -11.08 7.38 -3.65
C GLU A 241 -11.82 7.45 -4.99
N THR A 242 -12.38 6.34 -5.43
CA THR A 242 -13.31 6.34 -6.57
C THR A 242 -14.67 6.91 -6.16
N GLU A 243 -15.47 7.31 -7.15
CA GLU A 243 -16.87 7.70 -6.93
C GLU A 243 -17.69 6.60 -6.25
N ILE A 244 -17.47 5.34 -6.63
CA ILE A 244 -18.16 4.18 -6.03
C ILE A 244 -17.81 4.09 -4.54
N SER A 245 -16.53 4.27 -4.22
CA SER A 245 -16.05 4.29 -2.85
C SER A 245 -16.61 5.47 -2.05
N ARG A 246 -16.71 6.66 -2.65
CA ARG A 246 -17.34 7.85 -2.03
C ARG A 246 -18.83 7.64 -1.78
N ARG A 247 -19.60 7.15 -2.75
CA ARG A 247 -21.04 6.85 -2.59
C ARG A 247 -21.28 5.81 -1.50
N LYS A 248 -20.46 4.74 -1.44
CA LYS A 248 -20.55 3.74 -0.36
C LYS A 248 -20.27 4.35 1.02
N LYS A 249 -19.26 5.22 1.14
CA LYS A 249 -18.97 5.95 2.40
C LYS A 249 -20.15 6.84 2.81
N GLN A 250 -20.68 7.64 1.89
CA GLN A 250 -21.82 8.53 2.13
C GLN A 250 -23.07 7.76 2.55
N HIS A 251 -23.38 6.67 1.83
CA HIS A 251 -24.50 5.81 2.15
C HIS A 251 -24.36 5.17 3.54
N HIS A 252 -23.17 4.67 3.87
CA HIS A 252 -22.90 4.10 5.19
C HIS A 252 -23.00 5.15 6.30
N GLN A 253 -22.51 6.38 6.07
CA GLN A 253 -22.62 7.48 7.00
C GLN A 253 -24.08 7.91 7.23
N PHE A 254 -24.88 7.93 6.16
CA PHE A 254 -26.32 8.20 6.23
C PHE A 254 -27.09 7.13 7.00
N HIS A 255 -26.81 5.85 6.75
CA HIS A 255 -27.41 4.77 7.54
C HIS A 255 -27.03 4.85 9.02
N ARG A 256 -25.77 5.21 9.31
CA ARG A 256 -25.30 5.33 10.69
C ARG A 256 -25.96 6.51 11.42
N SER A 257 -26.12 7.67 10.77
CA SER A 257 -26.85 8.80 11.35
C SER A 257 -28.33 8.48 11.57
N LEU A 258 -28.97 7.76 10.64
CA LEU A 258 -30.35 7.29 10.80
C LEU A 258 -30.50 6.37 12.02
N ILE A 259 -29.59 5.40 12.19
CA ILE A 259 -29.60 4.50 13.35
C ILE A 259 -29.42 5.29 14.65
N PHE A 260 -28.48 6.25 14.70
CA PHE A 260 -28.29 7.09 15.88
C PHE A 260 -29.53 7.94 16.20
N ALA A 261 -30.21 8.49 15.18
CA ALA A 261 -31.44 9.24 15.36
C ALA A 261 -32.57 8.36 15.92
N LEU A 262 -32.75 7.14 15.39
CA LEU A 262 -33.75 6.18 15.88
C LEU A 262 -33.49 5.74 17.33
N VAL A 263 -32.23 5.42 17.66
CA VAL A 263 -31.84 5.06 19.03
C VAL A 263 -32.05 6.23 19.99
N GLY A 264 -31.69 7.45 19.58
CA GLY A 264 -31.92 8.67 20.36
C GLY A 264 -33.41 8.92 20.61
N ALA A 265 -34.26 8.77 19.59
CA ALA A 265 -35.71 8.91 19.72
C ALA A 265 -36.32 7.87 20.66
N ALA A 266 -35.92 6.59 20.54
CA ALA A 266 -36.39 5.53 21.43
C ALA A 266 -36.02 5.80 22.90
N MET A 267 -34.80 6.26 23.17
CA MET A 267 -34.36 6.62 24.53
C MET A 267 -35.12 7.82 25.08
N ALA A 268 -35.46 8.81 24.26
CA ALA A 268 -36.28 9.95 24.69
C ALA A 268 -37.71 9.52 25.07
N VAL A 269 -38.32 8.63 24.29
CA VAL A 269 -39.66 8.08 24.59
C VAL A 269 -39.65 7.23 25.86
N ALA A 270 -38.63 6.37 26.03
CA ALA A 270 -38.44 5.59 27.25
C ALA A 270 -38.22 6.49 28.49
N GLY A 271 -37.43 7.56 28.34
CA GLY A 271 -37.24 8.55 29.39
C GLY A 271 -38.55 9.28 29.75
N LEU A 272 -39.33 9.68 28.76
CA LEU A 272 -40.61 10.39 28.97
C LEU A 272 -41.64 9.50 29.68
N THR A 273 -41.75 8.23 29.25
CA THR A 273 -42.65 7.24 29.86
C THR A 273 -42.23 6.91 31.29
N ALA A 274 -40.93 6.72 31.55
CA ALA A 274 -40.40 6.52 32.90
C ALA A 274 -40.67 7.73 33.80
N CYS A 275 -40.48 8.95 33.32
CA CYS A 275 -40.82 10.18 34.07
C CYS A 275 -42.31 10.26 34.40
N ARG A 276 -43.20 9.94 33.44
CA ARG A 276 -44.65 9.92 33.67
C ARG A 276 -45.06 8.87 34.71
N VAL A 277 -44.50 7.67 34.64
CA VAL A 277 -44.74 6.62 35.64
C VAL A 277 -44.24 7.04 37.02
N ARG A 278 -43.08 7.68 37.10
CA ARG A 278 -42.51 8.17 38.37
C ARG A 278 -43.35 9.30 38.99
N ALA A 279 -43.88 10.20 38.16
CA ALA A 279 -44.81 11.24 38.60
C ALA A 279 -46.14 10.65 39.09
N ALA A 280 -46.71 9.68 38.37
CA ALA A 280 -47.92 8.98 38.79
C ALA A 280 -47.73 8.23 40.12
N LYS A 281 -46.58 7.56 40.31
CA LYS A 281 -46.23 6.88 41.57
C LYS A 281 -46.10 7.86 42.74
N LYS A 282 -45.47 9.03 42.53
CA LYS A 282 -45.36 10.07 43.56
C LYS A 282 -46.73 10.58 44.00
N ASN A 283 -47.62 10.86 43.04
CA ASN A 283 -48.95 11.37 43.33
C ASN A 283 -49.82 10.35 44.08
N ALA A 284 -49.63 9.05 43.82
CA ALA A 284 -50.35 7.98 44.51
C ALA A 284 -49.85 7.70 45.95
N THR A 285 -48.63 8.11 46.31
CA THR A 285 -48.10 7.99 47.67
C THR A 285 -48.40 9.18 48.58
N THR A 286 -48.94 10.27 48.03
CA THR A 286 -49.30 11.50 48.75
C THR A 286 -50.82 11.70 48.91
N ALA A 287 -51.63 10.73 48.47
CA ALA A 287 -53.06 10.64 48.74
C ALA A 287 -53.31 9.56 49.79
#